data_AF-A0A951ZKU0-F1
#
_entry.id   AF-A0A951ZKU0-F1
#
_cell.length_a   1.000
_cell.length_b   1.000
_cell.length_c   1.000
_cell.angle_alpha   90.00
_cell.angle_beta   90.00
_cell.angle_gamma   90.00
#
_symmetry.space_group_name_H-M   'P 1'
#
loop_
_entity.id
_entity.type
_entity.pdbx_description
1 polymer ?
#
loop_
_entity_poly.entity_id
_entity_poly.type
_entity_poly.pdbx_seq_one_letter_code
_entity_poly.pdbx_strand_id
1 'polypeptide(L)'
;MAALASHLGIQLIEPGGIPGLSHDTLSVLLESDSEDWSAVTIGEGSSNALIVYNPTHSTARQASDLAHEMSHLLLRHAPSPMIVSQDGSWTLRTFNALQEDEAN
;
A
#
# COMPACT_ATOMS: atom_id res chain seq x y z
N MET A 1 -10.33 -6.76 -9.60
CA MET A 1 -8.96 -6.29 -9.35
C MET A 1 -7.89 -7.36 -9.49
N ALA A 2 -8.01 -8.53 -8.84
CA ALA A 2 -6.99 -9.59 -8.92
C ALA A 2 -6.53 -9.97 -10.35
N ALA A 3 -7.46 -10.11 -11.30
CA ALA A 3 -7.12 -10.42 -12.69
C ALA A 3 -6.28 -9.31 -13.38
N LEU A 4 -6.58 -8.03 -13.10
CA LEU A 4 -5.82 -6.89 -13.61
C LEU A 4 -4.44 -6.83 -12.97
N ALA A 5 -4.35 -6.98 -11.64
CA ALA A 5 -3.09 -7.01 -10.93
C ALA A 5 -2.16 -8.11 -11.48
N SER A 6 -2.69 -9.32 -11.63
CA SER A 6 -1.95 -10.45 -12.22
C SER A 6 -1.51 -10.18 -13.65
N HIS A 7 -2.34 -9.52 -14.47
CA HIS A 7 -1.97 -9.13 -15.83
C HIS A 7 -0.83 -8.10 -15.87
N LEU A 8 -0.80 -7.19 -14.89
CA LEU A 8 0.23 -6.16 -14.74
C LEU A 8 1.53 -6.66 -14.07
N GLY A 9 1.52 -7.88 -13.53
CA GLY A 9 2.65 -8.43 -12.76
C GLY A 9 2.74 -7.93 -11.31
N ILE A 10 1.63 -7.43 -10.78
CA ILE A 10 1.51 -6.85 -9.44
C ILE A 10 0.99 -7.93 -8.48
N GLN A 11 1.68 -8.10 -7.35
CA GLN A 11 1.25 -8.97 -6.26
C GLN A 11 0.32 -8.21 -5.33
N LEU A 12 -0.80 -8.81 -4.95
CA LEU A 12 -1.71 -8.27 -3.94
C LEU A 12 -1.64 -9.15 -2.70
N ILE A 13 -1.51 -8.54 -1.52
CA ILE A 13 -1.51 -9.26 -0.24
C ILE A 13 -2.26 -8.48 0.83
N GLU A 14 -2.89 -9.20 1.74
CA GLU A 14 -3.45 -8.63 2.97
C GLU A 14 -2.40 -8.73 4.11
N PRO A 15 -2.48 -7.92 5.18
CA PRO A 15 -1.52 -7.98 6.28
C PRO A 15 -1.32 -9.39 6.85
N GLY A 16 -2.38 -10.19 6.98
CA GLY A 16 -2.31 -11.56 7.48
C GLY A 16 -1.54 -12.53 6.59
N GLY A 17 -1.30 -12.19 5.32
CA GLY A 17 -0.48 -12.97 4.40
C GLY A 17 1.02 -12.71 4.52
N ILE A 18 1.45 -11.68 5.24
CA ILE A 18 2.85 -11.28 5.33
C ILE A 18 3.59 -12.16 6.35
N PRO A 19 4.64 -12.91 5.95
CA PRO A 19 5.36 -13.77 6.87
C PRO A 19 6.09 -12.97 7.97
N GLY A 20 5.96 -13.42 9.22
CA GLY A 20 6.68 -12.85 10.36
C GLY A 20 6.04 -11.60 10.98
N LEU A 21 4.88 -11.16 10.49
CA LEU A 21 4.10 -10.10 11.13
C LEU A 21 3.54 -10.59 12.47
N SER A 22 3.77 -9.82 13.53
CA SER A 22 3.32 -10.17 14.89
C SER A 22 1.81 -10.01 15.03
N HIS A 23 1.22 -10.73 15.98
CA HIS A 23 -0.21 -10.59 16.29
C HIS A 23 -0.56 -9.15 16.70
N ASP A 24 0.29 -8.51 17.51
CA ASP A 24 0.07 -7.14 17.98
C ASP A 24 0.06 -6.16 16.79
N THR A 25 0.96 -6.35 15.83
CA THR A 25 0.98 -5.53 14.61
C THR A 25 -0.25 -5.78 13.73
N LEU A 26 -0.71 -7.02 13.61
CA LEU A 26 -1.94 -7.33 12.88
C LEU A 26 -3.16 -6.70 13.53
N SER A 27 -3.27 -6.71 14.87
CA SER A 27 -4.37 -6.06 15.60
C SER A 27 -4.33 -4.54 15.42
N VAL A 28 -3.15 -3.91 15.38
CA VAL A 28 -3.05 -2.49 15.01
C VAL A 28 -3.58 -2.25 13.59
N LEU A 29 -3.08 -2.99 12.60
CA LEU A 29 -3.44 -2.77 11.20
C LEU A 29 -4.90 -3.11 10.86
N LEU A 30 -5.48 -4.13 11.51
CA LEU A 30 -6.78 -4.68 11.15
C LEU A 30 -7.89 -4.35 12.15
N GLU A 31 -7.56 -3.76 13.29
CA GLU A 31 -8.55 -3.42 14.32
C GLU A 31 -8.37 -1.97 14.78
N SER A 32 -7.32 -1.68 15.55
CA SER A 32 -7.17 -0.40 16.28
C SER A 32 -7.05 0.80 15.35
N ASP A 33 -6.21 0.70 14.33
CA ASP A 33 -5.89 1.77 13.38
C ASP A 33 -6.38 1.41 11.97
N SER A 34 -7.37 0.51 11.89
CA SER A 34 -7.89 -0.03 10.62
C SER A 34 -8.51 1.02 9.69
N GLU A 35 -8.86 2.20 10.21
CA GLU A 35 -9.38 3.31 9.40
C GLU A 35 -8.29 4.30 8.95
N ASP A 36 -7.08 4.22 9.53
CA ASP A 36 -6.01 5.19 9.32
C ASP A 36 -5.10 4.86 8.12
N TRP A 37 -5.36 3.73 7.45
CA TRP A 37 -4.67 3.33 6.23
C TRP A 37 -5.58 2.58 5.25
N SER A 38 -5.24 2.64 3.96
CA SER A 38 -6.01 2.03 2.86
C SER A 38 -5.20 0.95 2.15
N ALA A 39 -4.07 1.32 1.57
CA ALA A 39 -3.15 0.41 0.91
C ALA A 39 -1.74 1.03 0.87
N VAL A 40 -0.74 0.22 0.55
CA VAL A 40 0.62 0.68 0.32
C VAL A 40 1.29 -0.14 -0.77
N THR A 41 1.96 0.55 -1.68
CA THR A 41 2.80 -0.05 -2.71
C THR A 41 4.26 -0.14 -2.26
N ILE A 42 4.88 -1.30 -2.49
CA ILE A 42 6.29 -1.57 -2.25
C ILE A 42 6.93 -2.03 -3.57
N GLY A 43 7.98 -1.33 -4.00
CA GLY A 43 8.72 -1.61 -5.23
C GLY A 43 8.61 -0.48 -6.27
N GLU A 44 9.34 -0.63 -7.37
CA GLU A 44 9.35 0.31 -8.49
C GLU A 44 8.88 -0.38 -9.79
N GLY A 45 7.92 0.24 -10.48
CA GLY A 45 7.36 -0.29 -11.73
C GLY A 45 6.45 -1.51 -11.55
N SER A 46 5.74 -1.90 -12.62
CA SER A 46 4.67 -2.91 -12.52
C SER A 46 5.18 -4.36 -12.41
N SER A 47 6.37 -4.67 -12.94
CA SER A 47 6.94 -6.01 -12.87
C SER A 47 7.62 -6.23 -11.52
N ASN A 48 6.90 -6.90 -10.60
CA ASN A 48 7.30 -7.24 -9.21
C ASN A 48 6.92 -6.23 -8.12
N ALA A 49 5.98 -5.32 -8.38
CA ALA A 49 5.40 -4.53 -7.30
C ALA A 49 4.53 -5.40 -6.38
N LEU A 50 4.55 -5.06 -5.10
CA LEU A 50 3.65 -5.61 -4.09
C LEU A 50 2.74 -4.50 -3.59
N ILE A 51 1.42 -4.71 -3.64
CA ILE A 51 0.44 -3.87 -2.98
C ILE A 51 -0.08 -4.63 -1.76
N VAL A 52 0.13 -4.05 -0.59
CA VAL A 52 -0.54 -4.48 0.64
C VAL A 52 -1.81 -3.65 0.79
N TYR A 53 -2.98 -4.28 0.83
CA TYR A 53 -4.26 -3.59 0.94
C TYR A 53 -4.99 -3.95 2.22
N ASN A 54 -5.81 -3.02 2.72
CA ASN A 54 -6.58 -3.20 3.93
C ASN A 54 -7.90 -3.94 3.65
N PRO A 55 -8.07 -5.19 4.13
CA PRO A 55 -9.28 -5.97 3.87
C PRO A 55 -10.47 -5.54 4.73
N THR A 56 -10.30 -4.67 5.73
CA THR A 56 -11.40 -4.22 6.60
C THR A 56 -12.33 -3.23 5.89
N HIS A 57 -11.83 -2.54 4.87
CA HIS A 57 -12.60 -1.58 4.07
C HIS A 57 -13.70 -2.26 3.26
N SER A 58 -14.76 -1.51 2.93
CA SER A 58 -15.78 -2.01 2.00
C SER A 58 -15.17 -2.41 0.65
N THR A 59 -15.76 -3.38 -0.05
CA THR A 59 -15.27 -3.82 -1.37
C THR A 59 -15.14 -2.68 -2.38
N ALA A 60 -16.02 -1.68 -2.31
CA ALA A 60 -15.94 -0.49 -3.17
C ALA A 60 -14.72 0.37 -2.84
N ARG A 61 -14.44 0.60 -1.55
CA ARG A 61 -13.27 1.33 -1.08
C ARG A 61 -11.98 0.58 -1.43
N GLN A 62 -11.92 -0.73 -1.17
CA GLN A 62 -10.78 -1.58 -1.58
C GLN A 62 -10.52 -1.49 -3.10
N ALA A 63 -11.56 -1.51 -3.93
CA ALA A 63 -11.39 -1.38 -5.38
C ALA A 63 -10.82 -0.01 -5.78
N SER A 64 -11.26 1.07 -5.11
CA SER A 64 -10.73 2.42 -5.30
C SER A 64 -9.28 2.53 -4.85
N ASP A 65 -8.97 2.04 -3.66
CA ASP A 65 -7.61 2.05 -3.09
C ASP A 65 -6.64 1.28 -3.99
N LEU A 66 -7.02 0.08 -4.43
CA LEU A 66 -6.22 -0.72 -5.36
C LEU A 66 -6.02 -0.04 -6.72
N ALA A 67 -7.05 0.65 -7.24
CA ALA A 67 -6.92 1.39 -8.49
C ALA A 67 -5.94 2.55 -8.35
N HIS A 68 -6.02 3.31 -7.26
CA HIS A 68 -5.09 4.39 -6.92
C HIS A 68 -3.63 3.89 -6.87
N GLU A 69 -3.37 2.81 -6.13
CA GLU A 69 -2.03 2.22 -6.04
C GLU A 69 -1.52 1.69 -7.38
N MET A 70 -2.40 1.08 -8.19
CA MET A 70 -2.03 0.64 -9.55
C MET A 70 -1.73 1.82 -10.47
N SER A 71 -2.42 2.96 -10.33
CA SER A 71 -2.13 4.18 -11.08
C SER A 71 -0.72 4.67 -10.81
N HIS A 72 -0.27 4.69 -9.54
CA HIS A 72 1.12 5.02 -9.20
C HIS A 72 2.13 4.14 -9.96
N LEU A 73 1.88 2.83 -10.03
CA LEU A 73 2.76 1.89 -10.72
C LEU A 73 2.75 2.07 -12.24
N LEU A 74 1.57 2.31 -12.83
CA LEU A 74 1.41 2.50 -14.27
C LEU A 74 2.04 3.81 -14.75
N LEU A 75 1.87 4.88 -13.98
CA LEU A 75 2.46 6.20 -14.22
C LEU A 75 3.94 6.27 -13.85
N ARG A 76 4.49 5.20 -13.24
CA ARG A 76 5.89 5.10 -12.79
C ARG A 76 6.25 6.25 -11.83
N HIS A 77 5.34 6.54 -10.92
CA HIS A 77 5.54 7.49 -9.84
C HIS A 77 6.75 7.07 -9.00
N ALA A 78 7.53 8.07 -8.60
CA ALA A 78 8.72 7.84 -7.80
C ALA A 78 8.28 7.47 -6.37
N PRO A 79 8.76 6.36 -5.79
CA PRO A 79 8.39 5.98 -4.44
C PRO A 79 8.77 7.08 -3.44
N SER A 80 7.88 7.37 -2.51
CA SER A 80 8.20 8.29 -1.41
C SER A 80 9.24 7.66 -0.48
N PRO A 81 10.41 8.29 -0.27
CA PRO A 81 11.38 7.78 0.68
C PRO A 81 10.81 7.85 2.10
N MET A 82 10.97 6.75 2.83
CA MET A 82 10.65 6.67 4.25
C MET A 82 11.94 6.85 5.05
N ILE A 83 12.01 7.89 5.85
CA ILE A 83 13.14 8.18 6.74
C ILE A 83 12.73 7.76 8.14
N VAL A 84 13.36 6.70 8.64
CA VAL A 84 13.12 6.19 10.00
C VAL A 84 14.31 6.60 10.86
N SER A 85 14.03 7.16 12.03
CA SER A 85 15.03 7.41 13.07
C SER A 85 15.77 6.13 13.48
N GLN A 86 17.03 6.25 13.89
CA GLN A 86 17.82 5.08 14.29
C GLN A 86 17.24 4.33 15.49
N ASP A 87 16.52 5.04 16.37
CA ASP A 87 15.85 4.49 17.54
C ASP A 87 14.37 4.15 17.29
N GLY A 88 13.86 4.39 16.07
CA GLY A 88 12.47 4.16 15.69
C GLY A 88 11.46 5.10 16.33
N SER A 89 11.91 6.17 17.01
CA SER A 89 11.06 7.14 17.71
C SER A 89 10.19 7.98 16.77
N TRP A 90 10.67 8.22 15.55
CA TRP A 90 9.93 8.92 14.50
C TRP A 90 10.20 8.36 13.11
N THR A 91 9.20 8.52 12.25
CA THR A 91 9.22 8.19 10.83
C THR A 91 8.69 9.38 10.03
N LEU A 92 9.43 9.80 9.00
CA LEU A 92 9.03 10.84 8.06
C LEU A 92 8.84 10.23 6.67
N ARG A 93 7.77 10.61 5.98
CA ARG A 93 7.59 10.36 4.55
C ARG A 93 7.49 11.68 3.80
N THR A 94 7.99 11.70 2.57
CA THR A 94 7.72 12.80 1.65
C THR A 94 6.34 12.62 1.00
N PHE A 95 5.63 13.72 0.77
CA PHE A 95 4.35 13.75 0.05
C PHE A 95 4.51 14.57 -1.22
N ASN A 96 4.08 14.04 -2.37
CA ASN A 96 4.12 14.72 -3.65
C ASN A 96 2.70 14.91 -4.18
N ALA A 97 2.11 16.07 -3.92
CA ALA A 97 0.71 16.36 -4.27
C ALA A 97 0.38 16.12 -5.76
N LEU A 98 1.31 16.41 -6.68
CA LEU A 98 1.05 16.23 -8.10
C LEU A 98 0.86 14.74 -8.45
N GLN A 99 1.74 13.87 -7.93
CA GLN A 99 1.65 12.43 -8.16
C GLN A 99 0.40 11.81 -7.52
N GLU A 100 -0.09 12.40 -6.43
CA GLU A 100 -1.27 11.94 -5.71
C GLU A 100 -2.54 12.34 -6.46
N ASP A 101 -2.58 13.57 -7.00
CA ASP A 101 -3.66 14.04 -7.86
C ASP A 101 -3.73 13.27 -9.19
N GLU A 102 -2.59 12.93 -9.78
CA GLU A 102 -2.52 12.15 -11.03
C GLU A 102 -3.00 10.69 -10.87
N ALA A 103 -2.97 10.14 -9.65
CA ALA A 103 -3.33 8.76 -9.37
C ALA A 103 -4.80 8.55 -8.95
N ASN A 104 -5.51 9.62 -8.59
CA ASN A 104 -6.93 9.63 -8.17
C ASN A 104 -7.91 9.60 -9.35
#